data_AF-A0A382UWA1-F1
#
_entry.id   AF-A0A382UWA1-F1
#
_cell.length_a   1.000
_cell.length_b   1.000
_cell.length_c   1.000
_cell.angle_alpha   90.00
_cell.angle_beta   90.00
_cell.angle_gamma   90.00
#
_symmetry.space_group_name_H-M   'P 1'
#
loop_
_entity.id
_entity.type
_entity.pdbx_description
1 polymer ?
#
loop_
_entity_poly.entity_id
_entity_poly.type
_entity_poly.pdbx_seq_one_letter_code
_entity_poly.pdbx_strand_id
1 'polypeptide(L)'
;MKASTIKLETGEPADPIVNSSRRDFTKRSMQALLTISLLDHLCSTNLLAAGAKMTAKKWLNEVNQIGLDVKGKKIKETEWQTQIEDLLQNKIALPELLKLIDFDRVEKTVKFVDNGARSVRPEFPKIKGVTDKLVFGHQVFALKKGRSVVPHGHNNMATAFLVLKGNFHGRHYDRVTDEKKHMIIKPTIDAKFGVGKTSSISD
;
A
#
# COMPACT_ATOMS: atom_id res chain seq x y z
N MET A 1 12.90 -48.80 -71.91
CA MET A 1 13.69 -49.20 -70.73
C MET A 1 14.09 -47.92 -70.00
N LYS A 2 13.38 -47.62 -68.92
CA LYS A 2 13.79 -47.74 -67.50
C LYS A 2 14.74 -46.63 -67.02
N ALA A 3 14.22 -45.88 -66.06
CA ALA A 3 14.79 -44.74 -65.35
C ALA A 3 15.93 -45.11 -64.41
N SER A 4 16.72 -44.11 -63.98
CA SER A 4 16.97 -43.95 -62.54
C SER A 4 17.21 -42.48 -62.18
N THR A 5 16.77 -42.19 -60.97
CA THR A 5 16.46 -40.91 -60.33
C THR A 5 17.60 -40.50 -59.40
N ILE A 6 17.86 -39.20 -59.23
CA ILE A 6 18.48 -38.67 -58.00
C ILE A 6 17.57 -37.55 -57.45
N LYS A 7 17.09 -37.78 -56.23
CA LYS A 7 16.47 -36.84 -55.25
C LYS A 7 17.50 -36.68 -54.11
N LEU A 8 17.58 -35.69 -53.22
CA LEU A 8 16.88 -34.46 -52.78
C LEU A 8 17.97 -33.63 -52.02
N GLU A 9 17.84 -32.34 -51.70
CA GLU A 9 17.25 -31.77 -50.45
C GLU A 9 17.18 -30.23 -50.65
N THR A 10 16.01 -29.57 -50.68
CA THR A 10 15.16 -29.03 -49.58
C THR A 10 15.84 -28.06 -48.61
N GLY A 11 15.69 -26.76 -48.89
CA GLY A 11 15.68 -25.69 -47.87
C GLY A 11 14.23 -25.26 -47.58
N GLU A 12 13.87 -25.15 -46.31
CA GLU A 12 12.53 -24.76 -45.82
C GLU A 12 12.11 -23.35 -46.26
N PRO A 13 10.82 -23.10 -46.57
CA PRO A 13 10.27 -21.76 -46.63
C PRO A 13 9.75 -21.30 -45.26
N ALA A 14 10.03 -20.04 -44.92
CA ALA A 14 9.58 -19.37 -43.71
C ALA A 14 8.04 -19.27 -43.58
N ASP A 15 7.55 -19.29 -42.34
CA ASP A 15 6.13 -19.21 -41.96
C ASP A 15 5.41 -17.97 -42.53
N PRO A 16 4.10 -18.07 -42.83
CA PRO A 16 3.32 -16.96 -43.37
C PRO A 16 2.92 -15.96 -42.28
N ILE A 17 3.12 -14.68 -42.57
CA ILE A 17 2.62 -13.56 -41.76
C ILE A 17 1.09 -13.53 -41.86
N VAL A 18 0.41 -13.77 -40.73
CA VAL A 18 -1.05 -13.69 -40.62
C VAL A 18 -1.51 -12.24 -40.76
N ASN A 19 -2.12 -11.90 -41.89
CA ASN A 19 -2.75 -10.60 -42.12
C ASN A 19 -4.10 -10.51 -41.38
N SER A 20 -4.10 -9.86 -40.21
CA SER A 20 -5.31 -9.49 -39.46
C SER A 20 -6.21 -8.56 -40.29
N SER A 21 -7.47 -8.93 -40.53
CA SER A 21 -8.39 -8.10 -41.32
C SER A 21 -8.80 -6.83 -40.57
N ARG A 22 -9.14 -5.75 -41.30
CA ARG A 22 -9.70 -4.52 -40.70
C ARG A 22 -10.95 -4.79 -39.86
N ARG A 23 -11.74 -5.80 -40.25
CA ARG A 23 -12.94 -6.23 -39.52
C ARG A 23 -12.59 -6.88 -38.17
N ASP A 24 -11.48 -7.61 -38.09
CA ASP A 24 -10.99 -8.18 -36.84
C ASP A 24 -10.42 -7.12 -35.90
N PHE A 25 -9.74 -6.10 -36.44
CA PHE A 25 -9.27 -4.97 -35.65
C PHE A 25 -10.43 -4.15 -35.07
N THR A 26 -11.46 -3.83 -35.86
CA THR A 26 -12.64 -3.10 -35.38
C THR A 26 -13.40 -3.91 -34.34
N LYS A 27 -13.57 -5.23 -34.55
CA LYS A 27 -14.24 -6.11 -33.59
C LYS A 27 -13.48 -6.18 -32.27
N ARG A 28 -12.15 -6.33 -32.30
CA ARG A 28 -11.29 -6.32 -31.11
C ARG A 28 -11.27 -4.97 -30.41
N SER A 29 -11.30 -3.87 -31.16
CA SER A 29 -11.30 -2.51 -30.61
C SER A 29 -12.63 -2.18 -29.92
N MET A 30 -13.76 -2.56 -30.52
CA MET A 30 -15.08 -2.42 -29.89
C MET A 30 -15.22 -3.31 -28.66
N GLN A 31 -14.69 -4.53 -28.70
CA GLN A 31 -14.68 -5.44 -27.56
C GLN A 31 -13.79 -4.92 -26.42
N ALA A 32 -12.63 -4.32 -26.73
CA ALA A 32 -11.77 -3.66 -25.76
C ALA A 32 -12.43 -2.42 -25.15
N LEU A 33 -13.10 -1.59 -25.96
CA LEU A 33 -13.83 -0.41 -25.48
C LEU A 33 -15.04 -0.80 -24.60
N LEU A 34 -15.77 -1.84 -24.97
CA LEU A 34 -16.85 -2.41 -24.14
C LEU A 34 -16.32 -3.00 -22.84
N THR A 35 -15.16 -3.66 -22.87
CA THR A 35 -14.54 -4.24 -21.66
C THR A 35 -14.06 -3.13 -20.73
N ILE A 36 -13.44 -2.07 -21.26
CA ILE A 36 -12.99 -0.93 -20.46
C ILE A 36 -14.18 -0.17 -19.91
N SER A 37 -15.19 0.14 -20.72
CA SER A 37 -16.39 0.86 -20.27
C SER A 37 -17.20 0.06 -19.24
N LEU A 38 -17.24 -1.27 -19.35
CA LEU A 38 -17.88 -2.14 -18.38
C LEU A 38 -17.05 -2.24 -17.09
N LEU A 39 -15.72 -2.31 -17.17
CA LEU A 39 -14.84 -2.27 -16.00
C LEU A 39 -14.97 -0.94 -15.26
N ASP A 40 -14.97 0.18 -15.98
CA ASP A 40 -15.15 1.52 -15.43
C ASP A 40 -16.53 1.67 -14.79
N HIS A 41 -17.57 1.10 -15.43
CA HIS A 41 -18.91 1.12 -14.87
C HIS A 41 -19.05 0.22 -13.62
N LEU A 42 -18.46 -0.97 -13.61
CA LEU A 42 -18.42 -1.87 -12.45
C LEU A 42 -17.61 -1.29 -11.28
N CYS A 43 -16.52 -0.58 -11.58
CA CYS A 43 -15.74 0.19 -10.60
C CYS A 43 -16.51 1.41 -10.08
N SER A 44 -17.34 2.05 -10.92
CA SER A 44 -18.15 3.22 -10.54
C SER A 44 -19.45 2.89 -9.80
N THR A 45 -19.99 1.68 -9.97
CA THR A 45 -21.32 1.27 -9.44
C THR A 45 -21.26 0.27 -8.29
N ASN A 46 -20.07 -0.07 -7.79
CA ASN A 46 -19.89 -0.83 -6.56
C ASN A 46 -20.60 -2.21 -6.57
N LEU A 47 -20.58 -2.90 -7.70
CA LEU A 47 -21.13 -4.27 -7.88
C LEU A 47 -20.09 -5.38 -7.61
N LEU A 48 -18.96 -5.06 -6.97
CA LEU A 48 -17.95 -6.06 -6.63
C LEU A 48 -18.31 -6.77 -5.33
N ALA A 49 -18.32 -8.11 -5.40
CA ALA A 49 -18.53 -9.07 -4.31
C ALA A 49 -17.58 -8.85 -3.12
N ALA A 50 -17.73 -9.65 -2.05
CA ALA A 50 -17.11 -9.59 -0.72
C ALA A 50 -15.60 -9.25 -0.59
N GLY A 51 -14.83 -9.10 -1.68
CA GLY A 51 -13.43 -8.65 -1.74
C GLY A 51 -13.20 -7.20 -2.22
N ALA A 52 -14.21 -6.33 -2.24
CA ALA A 52 -14.04 -4.94 -2.66
C ALA A 52 -13.27 -4.11 -1.60
N LYS A 53 -12.00 -3.80 -1.89
CA LYS A 53 -11.16 -2.91 -1.08
C LYS A 53 -11.76 -1.49 -1.04
N MET A 54 -11.56 -0.81 0.07
CA MET A 54 -12.12 0.52 0.32
C MET A 54 -11.43 1.63 -0.47
N THR A 55 -12.21 2.66 -0.84
CA THR A 55 -11.68 3.91 -1.38
C THR A 55 -10.96 4.71 -0.29
N ALA A 56 -10.05 5.59 -0.68
CA ALA A 56 -9.31 6.44 0.25
C ALA A 56 -10.22 7.33 1.13
N LYS A 57 -11.33 7.83 0.57
CA LYS A 57 -12.35 8.57 1.34
C LYS A 57 -12.91 7.72 2.49
N LYS A 58 -13.37 6.51 2.16
CA LYS A 58 -13.99 5.61 3.14
C LYS A 58 -12.95 5.22 4.20
N TRP A 59 -11.73 4.95 3.77
CA TRP A 59 -10.61 4.64 4.66
C TRP A 59 -10.31 5.78 5.64
N LEU A 60 -10.13 7.02 5.19
CA LEU A 60 -9.86 8.16 6.08
C LEU A 60 -10.95 8.34 7.13
N ASN A 61 -12.21 8.18 6.73
CA ASN A 61 -13.34 8.25 7.65
C ASN A 61 -13.33 7.10 8.67
N GLU A 62 -13.01 5.86 8.27
CA GLU A 62 -12.91 4.73 9.19
C GLU A 62 -11.72 4.86 10.15
N VAL A 63 -10.53 5.27 9.69
CA VAL A 63 -9.40 5.56 10.59
C VAL A 63 -9.78 6.65 11.59
N ASN A 64 -10.44 7.71 11.12
CA ASN A 64 -10.90 8.78 12.00
C ASN A 64 -11.91 8.28 13.02
N GLN A 65 -12.84 7.41 12.62
CA GLN A 65 -13.84 6.85 13.52
C GLN A 65 -13.20 5.95 14.59
N ILE A 66 -12.33 5.02 14.18
CA ILE A 66 -11.57 4.16 15.11
C ILE A 66 -10.74 5.01 16.09
N GLY A 67 -10.12 6.08 15.60
CA GLY A 67 -9.39 7.05 16.43
C GLY A 67 -10.30 7.82 17.41
N LEU A 68 -11.52 8.18 17.00
CA LEU A 68 -12.50 8.82 17.87
C LEU A 68 -12.98 7.86 18.96
N ASP A 69 -13.14 6.58 18.63
CA ASP A 69 -13.63 5.58 19.57
C ASP A 69 -12.60 5.27 20.66
N VAL A 70 -11.31 5.17 20.33
CA VAL A 70 -10.26 5.02 21.36
C VAL A 70 -10.10 6.31 22.17
N LYS A 71 -10.10 7.49 21.54
CA LYS A 71 -10.02 8.78 22.25
C LYS A 71 -11.20 9.01 23.19
N GLY A 72 -12.40 8.59 22.76
CA GLY A 72 -13.63 8.64 23.53
C GLY A 72 -13.78 7.51 24.55
N LYS A 73 -12.75 6.66 24.73
CA LYS A 73 -12.74 5.51 25.65
C LYS A 73 -13.87 4.50 25.41
N LYS A 74 -14.34 4.39 24.17
CA LYS A 74 -15.34 3.39 23.77
C LYS A 74 -14.71 2.02 23.52
N ILE A 75 -13.46 2.01 23.06
CA ILE A 75 -12.64 0.82 22.86
C ILE A 75 -11.32 0.97 23.60
N LYS A 76 -10.67 -0.16 23.92
CA LYS A 76 -9.32 -0.18 24.47
C LYS A 76 -8.28 0.05 23.37
N GLU A 77 -7.08 0.44 23.76
CA GLU A 77 -5.95 0.66 22.86
C GLU A 77 -5.53 -0.63 22.13
N THR A 78 -5.59 -1.77 22.81
CA THR A 78 -5.32 -3.09 22.19
C THR A 78 -6.39 -3.48 21.16
N GLU A 79 -7.64 -3.05 21.37
CA GLU A 79 -8.71 -3.24 20.41
C GLU A 79 -8.55 -2.30 19.22
N TRP A 80 -8.16 -1.04 19.48
CA TRP A 80 -7.76 -0.09 18.44
C TRP A 80 -6.64 -0.66 17.56
N GLN A 81 -5.60 -1.26 18.16
CA GLN A 81 -4.50 -1.91 17.43
C GLN A 81 -5.01 -3.01 16.50
N THR A 82 -5.91 -3.87 17.00
CA THR A 82 -6.52 -4.93 16.19
C THR A 82 -7.33 -4.36 15.01
N GLN A 83 -8.18 -3.36 15.26
CA GLN A 83 -9.05 -2.77 14.23
C GLN A 83 -8.25 -1.99 13.19
N ILE A 84 -7.25 -1.20 13.61
CA ILE A 84 -6.44 -0.41 12.68
C ILE A 84 -5.54 -1.30 11.83
N GLU A 85 -4.99 -2.38 12.38
CA GLU A 85 -4.19 -3.33 11.61
C GLU A 85 -5.03 -4.10 10.59
N ASP A 86 -6.23 -4.58 10.95
CA ASP A 86 -7.15 -5.21 10.00
C ASP A 86 -7.55 -4.25 8.87
N LEU A 87 -7.88 -2.99 9.23
CA LEU A 87 -8.18 -1.96 8.26
C LEU A 87 -7.01 -1.78 7.30
N LEU A 88 -5.79 -1.62 7.83
CA LEU A 88 -4.59 -1.37 7.03
C LEU A 88 -4.19 -2.55 6.14
N GLN A 89 -4.34 -3.80 6.61
CA GLN A 89 -3.90 -5.00 5.90
C GLN A 89 -4.93 -5.50 4.90
N ASN A 90 -6.20 -5.56 5.30
CA ASN A 90 -7.22 -6.34 4.60
C ASN A 90 -8.20 -5.48 3.82
N LYS A 91 -8.42 -4.23 4.25
CA LYS A 91 -9.53 -3.42 3.74
C LYS A 91 -9.11 -2.23 2.87
N ILE A 92 -7.83 -1.86 2.84
CA ILE A 92 -7.35 -0.72 2.03
C ILE A 92 -6.95 -1.15 0.62
N ALA A 93 -7.42 -0.37 -0.37
CA ALA A 93 -6.85 -0.38 -1.71
C ALA A 93 -5.50 0.34 -1.71
N LEU A 94 -4.45 -0.32 -1.19
CA LEU A 94 -3.12 0.30 -1.03
C LEU A 94 -2.61 0.98 -2.31
N PRO A 95 -2.74 0.39 -3.51
CA PRO A 95 -2.38 1.09 -4.74
C PRO A 95 -3.09 2.44 -4.93
N GLU A 96 -4.39 2.52 -4.62
CA GLU A 96 -5.16 3.76 -4.71
C GLU A 96 -4.75 4.77 -3.64
N LEU A 97 -4.44 4.31 -2.42
CA LEU A 97 -3.90 5.18 -1.37
C LEU A 97 -2.55 5.77 -1.79
N LEU A 98 -1.66 4.95 -2.36
CA LEU A 98 -0.34 5.40 -2.82
C LEU A 98 -0.46 6.44 -3.94
N LYS A 99 -1.48 6.37 -4.81
CA LYS A 99 -1.74 7.41 -5.83
C LYS A 99 -2.08 8.78 -5.24
N LEU A 100 -2.55 8.86 -4.00
CA LEU A 100 -2.83 10.15 -3.33
C LEU A 100 -1.57 10.81 -2.77
N ILE A 101 -0.45 10.09 -2.73
CA ILE A 101 0.80 10.59 -2.19
C ILE A 101 1.69 11.02 -3.35
N ASP A 102 2.06 12.30 -3.36
CA ASP A 102 3.02 12.85 -4.32
C ASP A 102 4.45 12.44 -3.93
N PHE A 103 4.80 11.17 -4.18
CA PHE A 103 6.11 10.63 -3.85
C PHE A 103 7.26 11.34 -4.58
N ASP A 104 7.04 11.80 -5.80
CA ASP A 104 8.05 12.54 -6.56
C ASP A 104 8.38 13.88 -5.89
N ARG A 105 7.36 14.63 -5.47
CA ARG A 105 7.57 15.87 -4.71
C ARG A 105 8.20 15.59 -3.37
N VAL A 106 7.79 14.54 -2.65
CA VAL A 106 8.42 14.13 -1.39
C VAL A 106 9.90 13.84 -1.63
N GLU A 107 10.26 12.98 -2.58
CA GLU A 107 11.66 12.62 -2.84
C GLU A 107 12.52 13.80 -3.27
N LYS A 108 11.99 14.73 -4.07
CA LYS A 108 12.72 15.92 -4.53
C LYS A 108 12.90 16.98 -3.44
N THR A 109 11.95 17.09 -2.51
CA THR A 109 11.95 18.15 -1.49
C THR A 109 12.51 17.69 -0.16
N VAL A 110 12.50 16.38 0.10
CA VAL A 110 13.01 15.81 1.34
C VAL A 110 14.52 15.91 1.38
N LYS A 111 14.99 16.78 2.28
CA LYS A 111 16.37 16.76 2.75
C LYS A 111 16.52 15.62 3.75
N PHE A 112 16.93 14.46 3.25
CA PHE A 112 17.26 13.30 4.08
C PHE A 112 18.36 13.65 5.08
N VAL A 113 18.21 13.14 6.30
CA VAL A 113 19.24 13.26 7.35
C VAL A 113 20.26 12.11 7.23
N ASP A 114 21.47 12.33 7.72
CA ASP A 114 22.51 11.31 7.69
C ASP A 114 22.26 10.18 8.68
N ASN A 115 21.66 10.50 9.83
CA ASN A 115 21.28 9.54 10.86
C ASN A 115 19.80 9.68 11.19
N GLY A 116 19.10 8.57 11.36
CA GLY A 116 17.69 8.56 11.71
C GLY A 116 16.75 8.67 10.51
N ALA A 117 15.59 9.28 10.76
CA ALA A 117 14.54 9.52 9.79
C ALA A 117 14.18 11.01 9.70
N ARG A 118 13.89 11.49 8.49
CA ARG A 118 13.21 12.78 8.31
C ARG A 118 11.71 12.54 8.43
N SER A 119 11.07 13.20 9.40
CA SER A 119 9.61 13.28 9.43
C SER A 119 9.11 14.33 8.43
N VAL A 120 8.14 13.95 7.62
CA VAL A 120 7.45 14.79 6.64
C VAL A 120 5.96 14.73 6.93
N ARG A 121 5.28 15.87 6.87
CA ARG A 121 3.83 15.97 7.03
C ARG A 121 3.23 16.31 5.67
N PRO A 122 2.87 15.31 4.84
CA PRO A 122 2.20 15.60 3.58
C PRO A 122 0.82 16.20 3.87
N GLU A 123 0.40 17.15 3.05
CA GLU A 123 -0.98 17.63 3.07
C GLU A 123 -1.86 16.62 2.34
N PHE A 124 -2.95 16.18 2.98
CA PHE A 124 -3.96 15.42 2.25
C PHE A 124 -4.76 16.35 1.34
N PRO A 125 -5.10 15.91 0.11
CA PRO A 125 -6.02 16.67 -0.72
C PRO A 125 -7.36 16.80 0.00
N LYS A 126 -8.08 17.91 -0.23
CA LYS A 126 -9.44 18.06 0.28
C LYS A 126 -10.36 17.07 -0.44
N ILE A 127 -10.89 16.09 0.30
CA ILE A 127 -11.79 15.06 -0.24
C ILE A 127 -13.22 15.34 0.23
N LYS A 128 -14.16 15.52 -0.70
CA LYS A 128 -15.58 15.77 -0.37
C LYS A 128 -16.15 14.68 0.53
N GLY A 129 -16.59 15.06 1.73
CA GLY A 129 -17.18 14.17 2.73
C GLY A 129 -16.16 13.46 3.63
N VAL A 130 -14.94 13.97 3.72
CA VAL A 130 -13.99 13.74 4.81
C VAL A 130 -13.91 15.03 5.62
N THR A 131 -13.83 14.93 6.95
CA THR A 131 -13.64 16.11 7.82
C THR A 131 -12.25 16.69 7.64
N ASP A 132 -12.16 18.03 7.60
CA ASP A 132 -10.87 18.73 7.59
C ASP A 132 -10.12 18.60 8.94
N LYS A 133 -10.82 18.19 10.01
CA LYS A 133 -10.27 17.99 11.35
C LYS A 133 -10.28 16.52 11.72
N LEU A 134 -9.21 15.83 11.36
CA LEU A 134 -8.99 14.43 11.75
C LEU A 134 -8.58 14.35 13.22
N VAL A 135 -9.03 13.30 13.91
CA VAL A 135 -8.70 13.03 15.31
C VAL A 135 -7.25 12.55 15.50
N PHE A 136 -6.65 12.03 14.42
CA PHE A 136 -5.31 11.46 14.40
C PHE A 136 -4.33 12.36 13.65
N GLY A 137 -3.06 12.30 14.05
CA GLY A 137 -1.96 12.88 13.30
C GLY A 137 -1.41 11.91 12.26
N HIS A 138 -0.83 12.43 11.18
CA HIS A 138 -0.16 11.62 10.16
C HIS A 138 1.23 12.17 9.86
N GLN A 139 2.19 11.27 9.66
CA GLN A 139 3.56 11.59 9.29
C GLN A 139 4.09 10.51 8.35
N VAL A 140 4.91 10.91 7.38
CA VAL A 140 5.70 10.01 6.54
C VAL A 140 7.15 10.13 6.99
N PHE A 141 7.75 8.99 7.35
CA PHE A 141 9.16 8.94 7.69
C PHE A 141 9.97 8.56 6.44
N ALA A 142 10.88 9.44 6.04
CA ALA A 142 11.78 9.25 4.92
C ALA A 142 13.20 8.98 5.43
N LEU A 143 13.81 7.89 4.97
CA LEU A 143 15.11 7.41 5.44
C LEU A 143 16.01 7.03 4.26
N LYS A 144 17.33 7.24 4.42
CA LYS A 144 18.33 6.65 3.51
C LYS A 144 18.43 5.14 3.76
N LYS A 145 18.87 4.38 2.75
CA LYS A 145 19.19 2.95 2.92
C LYS A 145 20.23 2.77 4.03
N GLY A 146 20.04 1.76 4.88
CA GLY A 146 20.93 1.48 6.01
C GLY A 146 20.72 2.39 7.22
N ARG A 147 19.66 3.21 7.24
CA ARG A 147 19.26 4.02 8.39
C ARG A 147 17.98 3.47 9.02
N SER A 148 17.80 3.77 10.30
CA SER A 148 16.63 3.35 11.08
C SER A 148 15.97 4.55 11.74
N VAL A 149 14.68 4.41 12.06
CA VAL A 149 14.08 5.24 13.09
C VAL A 149 14.75 4.85 14.42
N VAL A 150 15.19 5.83 15.21
CA VAL A 150 15.81 5.56 16.50
C VAL A 150 14.77 4.91 17.42
N PRO A 151 15.09 3.84 18.17
CA PRO A 151 14.15 3.25 19.12
C PRO A 151 13.62 4.29 20.12
N HIS A 152 12.31 4.39 20.28
CA HIS A 152 11.64 5.32 21.19
C HIS A 152 10.27 4.76 21.62
N GLY A 153 9.74 5.28 22.73
CA GLY A 153 8.39 4.97 23.22
C GLY A 153 7.33 5.95 22.69
N HIS A 154 6.06 5.53 22.75
CA HIS A 154 4.89 6.33 22.39
C HIS A 154 4.03 6.58 23.63
N ASN A 155 4.43 7.52 24.49
CA ASN A 155 3.76 7.75 25.77
C ASN A 155 2.36 8.34 25.58
N ASN A 156 1.34 7.73 26.20
CA ASN A 156 -0.07 8.13 26.08
C ASN A 156 -0.56 8.22 24.63
N MET A 157 -0.04 7.38 23.74
CA MET A 157 -0.35 7.40 22.31
C MET A 157 -0.50 5.99 21.76
N ALA A 158 -1.42 5.84 20.80
CA ALA A 158 -1.52 4.66 19.96
C ALA A 158 -1.11 5.03 18.52
N THR A 159 -0.19 4.28 17.94
CA THR A 159 0.44 4.59 16.64
C THR A 159 0.46 3.36 15.74
N ALA A 160 0.08 3.55 14.49
CA ALA A 160 0.11 2.51 13.46
C ALA A 160 1.08 2.92 12.36
N PHE A 161 1.80 1.94 11.83
CA PHE A 161 2.79 2.08 10.78
C PHE A 161 2.35 1.28 9.56
N LEU A 162 2.57 1.85 8.37
CA LEU A 162 2.36 1.22 7.09
C LEU A 162 3.59 1.49 6.22
N VAL A 163 4.23 0.44 5.71
CA VAL A 163 5.36 0.61 4.80
C VAL A 163 4.85 1.00 3.42
N LEU A 164 5.17 2.23 3.00
CA LEU A 164 4.77 2.77 1.71
C LEU A 164 5.78 2.43 0.59
N LYS A 165 7.07 2.36 0.92
CA LYS A 165 8.16 2.08 -0.02
C LYS A 165 9.37 1.48 0.72
N GLY A 166 10.08 0.55 0.08
CA GLY A 166 11.29 -0.06 0.62
C GLY A 166 11.04 -1.31 1.48
N ASN A 167 12.08 -1.73 2.19
CA ASN A 167 12.07 -2.89 3.09
C ASN A 167 12.73 -2.52 4.42
N PHE A 168 12.13 -2.96 5.52
CA PHE A 168 12.54 -2.63 6.87
C PHE A 168 12.71 -3.89 7.71
N HIS A 169 13.59 -3.82 8.70
CA HIS A 169 13.61 -4.74 9.83
C HIS A 169 12.86 -4.07 10.98
N GLY A 170 11.63 -4.48 11.23
CA GLY A 170 10.77 -3.91 12.27
C GLY A 170 10.96 -4.64 13.60
N ARG A 171 11.11 -3.87 14.68
CA ARG A 171 11.19 -4.40 16.05
C ARG A 171 10.31 -3.61 16.99
N HIS A 172 9.46 -4.31 17.73
CA HIS A 172 8.63 -3.75 18.78
C HIS A 172 9.03 -4.37 20.12
N TYR A 173 8.76 -3.63 21.19
CA TYR A 173 9.05 -4.04 22.55
C TYR A 173 7.94 -3.57 23.47
N ASP A 174 7.53 -4.42 24.40
CA ASP A 174 6.68 -4.03 25.52
C ASP A 174 7.55 -3.43 26.62
N ARG A 175 7.03 -2.40 27.28
CA ARG A 175 7.62 -1.85 28.50
C ARG A 175 7.24 -2.74 29.68
N VAL A 176 8.23 -3.27 30.39
CA VAL A 176 8.01 -4.17 31.54
C VAL A 176 8.05 -3.38 32.85
N THR A 177 9.12 -2.61 33.05
CA THR A 177 9.26 -1.76 34.24
C THR A 177 10.21 -0.59 33.96
N ASP A 178 10.08 0.45 34.77
CA ASP A 178 10.99 1.58 34.80
C ASP A 178 11.97 1.45 35.96
N GLU A 179 13.24 1.55 35.64
CA GLU A 179 14.32 1.68 36.61
C GLU A 179 14.79 3.13 36.64
N LYS A 180 15.54 3.51 37.69
CA LYS A 180 15.99 4.90 37.90
C LYS A 180 16.73 5.53 36.70
N LYS A 181 17.39 4.71 35.86
CA LYS A 181 18.23 5.18 34.73
C LYS A 181 17.89 4.54 33.39
N HIS A 182 16.99 3.55 33.35
CA HIS A 182 16.70 2.79 32.14
C HIS A 182 15.33 2.13 32.22
N MET A 183 14.85 1.60 31.10
CA MET A 183 13.63 0.80 31.04
C MET A 183 13.99 -0.65 30.80
N ILE A 184 13.27 -1.57 31.45
CA ILE A 184 13.28 -2.98 31.09
C ILE A 184 12.22 -3.18 30.03
N ILE A 185 12.62 -3.75 28.90
CA ILE A 185 11.74 -3.99 27.75
C ILE A 185 11.78 -5.45 27.34
N LYS A 186 10.67 -5.95 26.80
CA LYS A 186 10.54 -7.31 26.27
C LYS A 186 10.27 -7.26 24.76
N PRO A 187 11.09 -7.88 23.90
CA PRO A 187 10.81 -7.94 22.48
C PRO A 187 9.47 -8.65 22.19
N THR A 188 8.68 -8.07 21.29
CA THR A 188 7.38 -8.64 20.87
C THR A 188 7.31 -8.92 19.38
N ILE A 189 7.90 -8.04 18.56
CA ILE A 189 8.02 -8.23 17.12
C ILE A 189 9.50 -8.17 16.75
N ASP A 190 9.94 -9.11 15.93
CA ASP A 190 11.23 -9.07 15.23
C ASP A 190 11.00 -9.69 13.83
N ALA A 191 10.77 -8.84 12.83
CA ALA A 191 10.36 -9.32 11.50
C ALA A 191 10.78 -8.39 10.35
N LYS A 192 10.72 -8.92 9.13
CA LYS A 192 10.91 -8.14 7.90
C LYS A 192 9.58 -7.53 7.45
N PHE A 193 9.59 -6.25 7.14
CA PHE A 193 8.44 -5.48 6.67
C PHE A 193 8.72 -4.97 5.26
N GLY A 194 7.94 -5.45 4.29
CA GLY A 194 7.92 -4.92 2.93
C GLY A 194 6.74 -3.96 2.72
N VAL A 195 6.60 -3.44 1.50
CA VAL A 195 5.48 -2.57 1.12
C VAL A 195 4.14 -3.20 1.48
N GLY A 196 3.26 -2.41 2.11
CA GLY A 196 1.95 -2.85 2.56
C GLY A 196 1.93 -3.61 3.88
N LYS A 197 3.08 -3.97 4.45
CA LYS A 197 3.13 -4.50 5.82
C LYS A 197 2.88 -3.40 6.83
N THR A 198 2.19 -3.77 7.90
CA THR A 198 1.75 -2.86 8.94
C THR A 198 2.09 -3.42 10.31
N SER A 199 2.21 -2.52 11.27
CA SER A 199 2.24 -2.85 12.70
C SER A 199 1.65 -1.69 13.47
N SER A 200 1.27 -1.93 14.72
CA SER A 200 0.84 -0.89 15.63
C SER A 200 1.46 -1.08 17.02
N ILE A 201 1.40 -0.01 17.80
CA ILE A 201 1.85 0.03 19.20
C ILE A 201 0.93 0.98 19.97
N SER A 202 0.67 0.67 21.23
CA SER A 202 0.07 1.59 22.18
C SER A 202 0.80 1.51 23.51
N ASP A 203 0.69 2.59 24.29
CA ASP A 203 0.98 2.59 25.73
C ASP A 203 -0.11 1.81 26.50
#